data_AF-A0A4V0ZZ02-F1
#
_entry.id   AF-A0A4V0ZZ02-F1
#
_cell.length_a   1.000
_cell.length_b   1.000
_cell.length_c   1.000
_cell.angle_alpha   90.00
_cell.angle_beta   90.00
_cell.angle_gamma   90.00
#
_symmetry.space_group_name_H-M   'P 1'
#
loop_
_entity.id
_entity.type
_entity.pdbx_description
1 polymer ?
#
loop_
_entity_poly.entity_id
_entity_poly.type
_entity_poly.pdbx_seq_one_letter_code
_entity_poly.pdbx_strand_id
1 'polypeptide(L)'
;MNRCFAVVGNPGGRRVTLFAEAVRAAGLPAPRVVAWLDVLRAGGAEFGAGEIVRVDSPGEDPEVDLLLRDMPDPTRVEGTARWYRRFTAALGTLRGGIRLDGTDDVAVMFDKRRCHAVLAAAGVPVPESPTSGAAGAPVRGWDDVRALMRGHRMPRLFVKPAHGSSASGVLAVDSAGGGRIRATTSVELGPDGRLFNSLKVRRYQRERDIAAMVDALAPDGLHLERWVPKASQGGRAADLRVVVVDGRATHAVVRTSAGPLTNLHLGGRRGDLAGTRQAAESAGLRWPEVLGICERAAACFPDTLCVGVDLLPAVGWRRAFVGEVNAFGDLLPRLTGLPGSGAEGLDTYAAQVAAALRRAPLTGRPGPHHPHRTGTTHASA
;
A
#
# COMPACT_ATOMS: atom_id res chain seq x y z
N MET A 1 -9.58 -28.86 15.93
CA MET A 1 -9.82 -28.61 14.49
C MET A 1 -8.47 -28.47 13.81
N ASN A 2 -8.23 -29.17 12.70
CA ASN A 2 -7.03 -28.92 11.88
C ASN A 2 -7.13 -27.51 11.30
N ARG A 3 -6.08 -26.70 11.48
CA ARG A 3 -6.00 -25.37 10.87
C ARG A 3 -5.84 -25.53 9.37
N CYS A 4 -6.72 -24.91 8.60
CA CYS A 4 -6.61 -24.83 7.15
C CYS A 4 -6.53 -23.36 6.74
N PHE A 5 -5.71 -23.08 5.74
CA PHE A 5 -5.63 -21.76 5.14
C PHE A 5 -6.52 -21.70 3.91
N ALA A 6 -7.06 -20.51 3.65
CA ALA A 6 -7.63 -20.14 2.37
C ALA A 6 -6.98 -18.85 1.88
N VAL A 7 -6.89 -18.68 0.56
CA VAL A 7 -6.41 -17.45 -0.07
C VAL A 7 -7.39 -17.03 -1.15
N VAL A 8 -7.87 -15.79 -1.05
CA VAL A 8 -8.60 -15.11 -2.13
C VAL A 8 -7.59 -14.41 -3.01
N GLY A 9 -7.41 -14.87 -4.24
CA GLY A 9 -6.38 -14.35 -5.13
C GLY A 9 -6.44 -14.98 -6.51
N ASN A 10 -5.68 -14.45 -7.47
CA ASN A 10 -5.66 -14.95 -8.84
C ASN A 10 -4.87 -16.28 -8.91
N PRO A 11 -5.52 -17.41 -9.28
CA PRO A 11 -4.86 -18.71 -9.38
C PRO A 11 -3.65 -18.68 -10.31
N GLY A 12 -2.57 -19.37 -9.94
CA GLY A 12 -1.31 -19.35 -10.70
C GLY A 12 -0.49 -18.06 -10.58
N GLY A 13 -1.06 -16.99 -10.00
CA GLY A 13 -0.36 -15.76 -9.70
C GLY A 13 0.76 -15.97 -8.67
N ARG A 14 1.88 -15.25 -8.84
CA ARG A 14 3.10 -15.45 -8.04
C ARG A 14 2.86 -15.34 -6.53
N ARG A 15 1.98 -14.43 -6.12
CA ARG A 15 1.67 -14.17 -4.70
C ARG A 15 0.90 -15.33 -4.07
N VAL A 16 -0.09 -15.89 -4.79
CA VAL A 16 -0.85 -17.08 -4.37
C VAL A 16 0.07 -18.30 -4.30
N THR A 17 0.93 -18.50 -5.30
CA THR A 17 1.86 -19.63 -5.35
C THR A 17 2.85 -19.60 -4.18
N LEU A 18 3.53 -18.47 -3.95
CA LEU A 18 4.51 -18.34 -2.86
C LEU A 18 3.84 -18.44 -1.48
N PHE A 19 2.63 -17.93 -1.31
CA PHE A 19 1.88 -18.13 -0.08
C PHE A 19 1.53 -19.61 0.15
N ALA A 20 1.08 -20.33 -0.89
CA ALA A 20 0.78 -21.74 -0.80
C ALA A 20 2.03 -22.60 -0.50
N GLU A 21 3.19 -22.23 -1.05
CA GLU A 21 4.48 -22.83 -0.72
C GLU A 21 4.84 -22.59 0.76
N ALA A 22 4.69 -21.36 1.26
CA ALA A 22 4.94 -21.03 2.66
C ALA A 22 4.04 -21.81 3.63
N VAL A 23 2.77 -22.01 3.30
CA VAL A 23 1.84 -22.83 4.10
C VAL A 23 2.29 -24.30 4.12
N ARG A 24 2.68 -24.87 2.97
CA ARG A 24 3.20 -26.24 2.90
C ARG A 24 4.53 -26.41 3.65
N ALA A 25 5.42 -25.43 3.55
CA ALA A 25 6.70 -25.43 4.28
C ALA A 25 6.50 -25.37 5.81
N ALA A 26 5.37 -24.81 6.28
CA ALA A 26 4.96 -24.87 7.68
C ALA A 26 4.33 -26.20 8.10
N GLY A 27 4.33 -27.24 7.24
CA GLY A 27 3.80 -28.57 7.53
C GLY A 27 2.28 -28.69 7.44
N LEU A 28 1.61 -27.72 6.79
CA LEU A 28 0.15 -27.69 6.66
C LEU A 28 -0.30 -28.11 5.25
N PRO A 29 -1.56 -28.56 5.09
CA PRO A 29 -2.15 -28.77 3.77
C PRO A 29 -2.11 -27.49 2.92
N ALA A 30 -2.06 -27.66 1.60
CA ALA A 30 -2.15 -26.53 0.68
C ALA A 30 -3.38 -25.66 0.98
N PRO A 31 -3.27 -24.32 0.91
CA PRO A 31 -4.42 -23.46 1.15
C PRO A 31 -5.47 -23.67 0.06
N ARG A 32 -6.75 -23.57 0.43
CA ARG A 32 -7.84 -23.48 -0.53
C ARG A 32 -7.70 -22.17 -1.30
N VAL A 33 -7.61 -22.25 -2.63
CA VAL A 33 -7.57 -21.06 -3.48
C VAL A 33 -8.99 -20.70 -3.90
N VAL A 34 -9.38 -19.45 -3.65
CA VAL A 34 -10.65 -18.87 -4.10
C VAL A 34 -10.31 -17.79 -5.12
N ALA A 35 -10.70 -18.00 -6.38
CA ALA A 35 -10.34 -17.06 -7.44
C ALA A 35 -11.15 -15.76 -7.31
N TRP A 36 -10.51 -14.61 -7.53
CA TRP A 36 -11.24 -13.34 -7.62
C TRP A 36 -12.29 -13.34 -8.72
N LEU A 37 -12.02 -14.02 -9.84
CA LEU A 37 -12.96 -14.17 -10.94
C LEU A 37 -14.27 -14.83 -10.49
N ASP A 38 -14.18 -15.88 -9.67
CA ASP A 38 -15.35 -16.57 -9.14
C ASP A 38 -16.10 -15.70 -8.13
N VAL A 39 -15.39 -15.01 -7.24
CA VAL A 39 -15.99 -14.06 -6.28
C VAL A 39 -16.77 -12.97 -7.00
N LEU A 40 -16.19 -12.38 -8.06
CA LEU A 40 -16.81 -11.31 -8.83
C LEU A 40 -18.03 -11.77 -9.62
N ARG A 41 -18.03 -13.02 -10.10
CA ARG A 41 -19.14 -13.60 -10.88
C ARG A 41 -20.27 -14.14 -10.01
N ALA A 42 -19.92 -14.84 -8.93
CA ALA A 42 -20.88 -15.47 -8.02
C ALA A 42 -21.41 -14.50 -6.96
N GLY A 43 -20.80 -13.33 -6.79
CA GLY A 43 -21.21 -12.34 -5.80
C GLY A 43 -20.79 -12.66 -4.37
N GLY A 44 -19.72 -13.46 -4.20
CA GLY A 44 -19.15 -13.76 -2.88
C GLY A 44 -18.45 -15.10 -2.77
N ALA A 45 -17.96 -15.37 -1.56
CA ALA A 45 -17.44 -16.67 -1.16
C ALA A 45 -17.58 -16.84 0.36
N GLU A 46 -17.87 -18.07 0.77
CA GLU A 46 -17.98 -18.46 2.17
C GLU A 46 -16.75 -19.25 2.63
N PHE A 47 -16.39 -19.03 3.90
CA PHE A 47 -15.28 -19.69 4.57
C PHE A 47 -15.75 -20.30 5.89
N GLY A 48 -15.28 -21.50 6.18
CA GLY A 48 -15.56 -22.18 7.44
C GLY A 48 -14.96 -21.43 8.63
N ALA A 49 -15.58 -21.55 9.81
CA ALA A 49 -15.19 -20.79 11.01
C ALA A 49 -13.72 -20.99 11.45
N GLY A 50 -13.11 -22.13 11.10
CA GLY A 50 -11.70 -22.43 11.39
C GLY A 50 -10.72 -22.14 10.24
N GLU A 51 -11.20 -21.68 9.08
CA GLU A 51 -10.32 -21.31 7.95
C GLU A 51 -9.64 -19.98 8.23
N ILE A 52 -8.31 -19.95 8.14
CA ILE A 52 -7.54 -18.70 8.18
C ILE A 52 -7.48 -18.15 6.76
N VAL A 53 -8.09 -16.99 6.54
CA VAL A 53 -8.34 -16.44 5.20
C VAL A 53 -7.43 -15.25 4.93
N ARG A 54 -6.48 -15.43 4.02
CA ARG A 54 -5.70 -14.37 3.40
C ARG A 54 -6.47 -13.79 2.22
N VAL A 55 -6.48 -12.48 2.08
CA VAL A 55 -6.86 -11.81 0.82
C VAL A 55 -5.58 -11.35 0.13
N ASP A 56 -5.56 -11.45 -1.20
CA ASP A 56 -4.48 -10.92 -2.01
C ASP A 56 -5.00 -9.98 -3.10
N SER A 57 -4.09 -9.21 -3.70
CA SER A 57 -4.42 -8.26 -4.75
C SER A 57 -5.11 -8.95 -5.93
N PRO A 58 -6.21 -8.38 -6.46
CA PRO A 58 -6.88 -8.89 -7.67
C PRO A 58 -6.17 -8.47 -8.97
N GLY A 59 -5.03 -7.75 -8.88
CA GLY A 59 -4.29 -7.29 -10.07
C GLY A 59 -3.56 -8.38 -10.85
N GLU A 60 -3.00 -8.01 -11.99
CA GLU A 60 -2.25 -8.88 -12.94
C GLU A 60 -3.09 -9.92 -13.70
N ASP A 61 -4.41 -9.99 -13.45
CA ASP A 61 -5.35 -10.81 -14.23
C ASP A 61 -6.22 -9.90 -15.12
N PRO A 62 -6.15 -10.01 -16.46
CA PRO A 62 -6.89 -9.15 -17.38
C PRO A 62 -8.41 -9.27 -17.27
N GLU A 63 -8.93 -10.45 -16.95
CA GLU A 63 -10.38 -10.68 -16.88
C GLU A 63 -10.96 -10.10 -15.59
N VAL A 64 -10.25 -10.26 -14.48
CA VAL A 64 -10.56 -9.60 -13.22
C VAL A 64 -10.45 -8.08 -13.36
N ASP A 65 -9.41 -7.57 -14.02
CA ASP A 65 -9.27 -6.12 -14.26
C ASP A 65 -10.40 -5.58 -15.14
N LEU A 66 -10.81 -6.31 -16.19
CA LEU A 66 -11.95 -5.95 -17.01
C LEU A 66 -13.25 -5.87 -16.18
N LEU A 67 -13.52 -6.84 -15.30
CA LEU A 67 -14.70 -6.82 -14.44
C LEU A 67 -14.67 -5.68 -13.42
N LEU A 68 -13.50 -5.31 -12.90
CA LEU A 68 -13.36 -4.23 -11.92
C LEU A 68 -13.35 -2.84 -12.57
N ARG A 69 -12.67 -2.68 -13.69
CA ARG A 69 -12.42 -1.39 -14.34
C ARG A 69 -13.39 -1.08 -15.48
N ASP A 70 -14.03 -2.09 -16.07
CA ASP A 70 -14.86 -1.98 -17.29
C ASP A 70 -14.09 -1.38 -18.47
N MET A 71 -12.81 -1.73 -18.58
CA MET A 71 -11.87 -1.20 -19.57
C MET A 71 -11.11 -2.36 -20.21
N PRO A 72 -11.31 -2.65 -21.51
CA PRO A 72 -10.66 -3.78 -22.18
C PRO A 72 -9.14 -3.67 -22.29
N ASP A 73 -8.62 -2.45 -22.37
CA ASP A 73 -7.19 -2.23 -22.48
C ASP A 73 -6.56 -2.04 -21.09
N PRO A 74 -5.77 -3.02 -20.60
CA PRO A 74 -5.19 -2.99 -19.26
C PRO A 74 -4.11 -1.92 -19.09
N THR A 75 -3.61 -1.35 -20.19
CA THR A 75 -2.60 -0.29 -20.17
C THR A 75 -3.18 1.08 -19.87
N ARG A 76 -4.52 1.23 -19.93
CA ARG A 76 -5.21 2.48 -19.59
C ARG A 76 -5.00 2.86 -18.13
N VAL A 77 -4.82 4.15 -17.85
CA VAL A 77 -4.56 4.64 -16.49
C VAL A 77 -5.82 5.16 -15.78
N GLU A 78 -6.91 5.37 -16.53
CA GLU A 78 -8.21 5.78 -16.01
C GLU A 78 -9.03 4.59 -15.51
N GLY A 79 -10.13 4.87 -14.80
CA GLY A 79 -11.07 3.87 -14.29
C GLY A 79 -10.73 3.36 -12.89
N THR A 80 -9.75 3.94 -12.22
CA THR A 80 -9.28 3.53 -10.89
C THR A 80 -10.35 3.72 -9.80
N ALA A 81 -11.23 4.73 -9.92
CA ALA A 81 -12.32 4.89 -8.97
C ALA A 81 -13.42 3.83 -9.13
N ARG A 82 -13.70 3.43 -10.37
CA ARG A 82 -14.64 2.32 -10.64
C ARG A 82 -14.07 1.01 -10.11
N TRP A 83 -12.79 0.75 -10.42
CA TRP A 83 -12.04 -0.39 -9.91
C TRP A 83 -12.13 -0.46 -8.38
N TYR A 84 -11.87 0.66 -7.70
CA TYR A 84 -11.91 0.74 -6.23
C TYR A 84 -13.29 0.41 -5.66
N ARG A 85 -14.35 1.00 -6.21
CA ARG A 85 -15.73 0.74 -5.75
C ARG A 85 -16.12 -0.72 -5.95
N ARG A 86 -15.82 -1.32 -7.11
CA ARG A 86 -16.16 -2.71 -7.39
C ARG A 86 -15.32 -3.67 -6.54
N PHE A 87 -14.03 -3.38 -6.35
CA PHE A 87 -13.14 -4.19 -5.51
C PHE A 87 -13.58 -4.18 -4.05
N THR A 88 -13.84 -3.01 -3.48
CA THR A 88 -14.27 -2.90 -2.07
C THR A 88 -15.66 -3.51 -1.86
N ALA A 89 -16.57 -3.37 -2.82
CA ALA A 89 -17.85 -4.07 -2.78
C ALA A 89 -17.66 -5.60 -2.79
N ALA A 90 -16.83 -6.13 -3.69
CA ALA A 90 -16.51 -7.55 -3.76
C ALA A 90 -15.83 -8.05 -2.48
N LEU A 91 -14.89 -7.29 -1.91
CA LEU A 91 -14.27 -7.61 -0.63
C LEU A 91 -15.32 -7.74 0.48
N GLY A 92 -16.32 -6.86 0.47
CA GLY A 92 -17.47 -6.87 1.36
C GLY A 92 -18.49 -7.98 1.13
N THR A 93 -18.29 -8.89 0.15
CA THR A 93 -19.14 -10.08 -0.08
C THR A 93 -18.57 -11.35 0.53
N LEU A 94 -17.32 -11.32 1.00
CA LEU A 94 -16.66 -12.48 1.59
C LEU A 94 -17.19 -12.71 3.03
N ARG A 95 -17.49 -13.95 3.40
CA ARG A 95 -18.18 -14.31 4.66
C ARG A 95 -17.48 -15.43 5.41
N GLY A 96 -17.46 -15.34 6.74
CA GLY A 96 -16.87 -16.36 7.60
C GLY A 96 -15.33 -16.38 7.56
N GLY A 97 -14.76 -17.40 8.19
CA GLY A 97 -13.32 -17.54 8.38
C GLY A 97 -12.69 -16.50 9.33
N ILE A 98 -11.43 -16.74 9.67
CA ILE A 98 -10.58 -15.84 10.45
C ILE A 98 -9.77 -15.03 9.45
N ARG A 99 -10.17 -13.77 9.24
CA ARG A 99 -9.56 -12.89 8.23
C ARG A 99 -8.20 -12.40 8.69
N LEU A 100 -7.22 -12.46 7.79
CA LEU A 100 -5.91 -11.84 7.99
C LEU A 100 -5.87 -10.39 7.50
N ASP A 101 -6.86 -9.98 6.71
CA ASP A 101 -6.92 -8.67 6.06
C ASP A 101 -8.33 -8.09 6.26
N GLY A 102 -8.45 -7.11 7.15
CA GLY A 102 -9.72 -6.43 7.46
C GLY A 102 -10.25 -5.64 6.25
N THR A 103 -11.56 -5.73 6.00
CA THR A 103 -12.16 -5.12 4.81
C THR A 103 -12.05 -3.60 4.83
N ASP A 104 -12.22 -3.00 6.01
CA ASP A 104 -12.22 -1.55 6.19
C ASP A 104 -10.79 -1.00 6.10
N ASP A 105 -9.82 -1.67 6.72
CA ASP A 105 -8.39 -1.36 6.59
C ASP A 105 -7.95 -1.38 5.12
N VAL A 106 -8.28 -2.45 4.40
CA VAL A 106 -7.97 -2.59 2.96
C VAL A 106 -8.63 -1.46 2.17
N ALA A 107 -9.90 -1.16 2.42
CA ALA A 107 -10.59 -0.07 1.74
C ALA A 107 -9.93 1.30 2.00
N VAL A 108 -9.38 1.54 3.19
CA VAL A 108 -8.62 2.77 3.49
C VAL A 108 -7.28 2.78 2.78
N MET A 109 -6.50 1.69 2.86
CA MET A 109 -5.17 1.60 2.23
C MET A 109 -5.21 1.77 0.71
N PHE A 110 -6.30 1.33 0.05
CA PHE A 110 -6.49 1.51 -1.39
C PHE A 110 -6.95 2.92 -1.80
N ASP A 111 -7.31 3.82 -0.88
CA ASP A 111 -7.55 5.25 -1.17
C ASP A 111 -6.46 6.11 -0.53
N LYS A 112 -5.53 6.60 -1.35
CA LYS A 112 -4.36 7.37 -0.90
C LYS A 112 -4.71 8.58 -0.04
N ARG A 113 -5.85 9.23 -0.31
CA ARG A 113 -6.27 10.42 0.44
C ARG A 113 -6.72 10.03 1.85
N ARG A 114 -7.49 8.93 1.95
CA ARG A 114 -7.96 8.37 3.22
C ARG A 114 -6.82 7.79 4.04
N CYS A 115 -5.98 6.94 3.42
CA CYS A 115 -4.79 6.38 4.05
C CYS A 115 -3.88 7.48 4.59
N HIS A 116 -3.57 8.49 3.77
CA HIS A 116 -2.78 9.64 4.20
C HIS A 116 -3.39 10.38 5.39
N ALA A 117 -4.72 10.62 5.37
CA ALA A 117 -5.43 11.26 6.47
C ALA A 117 -5.32 10.48 7.80
N VAL A 118 -5.50 9.15 7.75
CA VAL A 118 -5.38 8.27 8.92
C VAL A 118 -3.96 8.33 9.50
N LEU A 119 -2.94 8.24 8.63
CA LEU A 119 -1.54 8.32 9.05
C LEU A 119 -1.21 9.68 9.68
N ALA A 120 -1.65 10.78 9.06
CA ALA A 120 -1.45 12.13 9.58
C ALA A 120 -2.11 12.33 10.95
N ALA A 121 -3.35 11.84 11.12
CA ALA A 121 -4.08 11.92 12.38
C ALA A 121 -3.39 11.12 13.51
N ALA A 122 -2.72 10.01 13.17
CA ALA A 122 -1.93 9.20 14.10
C ALA A 122 -0.52 9.77 14.37
N GLY A 123 -0.17 10.94 13.83
CA GLY A 123 1.17 11.53 13.98
C GLY A 123 2.27 10.78 13.23
N VAL A 124 1.91 9.91 12.28
CA VAL A 124 2.89 9.28 11.37
C VAL A 124 3.36 10.36 10.38
N PRO A 125 4.68 10.56 10.21
CA PRO A 125 5.18 11.58 9.31
C PRO A 125 4.80 11.23 7.87
N VAL A 126 4.00 12.07 7.24
CA VAL A 126 3.62 11.98 5.82
C VAL A 126 3.93 13.32 5.13
N PRO A 127 4.15 13.36 3.80
CA PRO A 127 4.29 14.63 3.10
C PRO A 127 3.03 15.47 3.24
N GLU A 128 3.15 16.80 3.26
CA GLU A 128 1.97 17.67 3.27
C GLU A 128 1.06 17.39 2.05
N SER A 129 -0.25 17.29 2.28
CA SER A 129 -1.25 17.06 1.24
C SER A 129 -2.47 17.95 1.45
N PRO A 130 -2.86 18.77 0.45
CA PRO A 130 -4.07 19.58 0.53
C PRO A 130 -5.34 18.81 0.17
N THR A 131 -5.22 17.56 -0.28
CA THR A 131 -6.34 16.71 -0.73
C THR A 131 -6.70 15.61 0.27
N SER A 132 -6.01 15.56 1.40
CA SER A 132 -6.21 14.56 2.45
C SER A 132 -6.89 15.14 3.67
N GLY A 133 -7.60 14.29 4.42
CA GLY A 133 -8.33 14.67 5.63
C GLY A 133 -9.75 15.16 5.36
N ALA A 134 -10.48 15.45 6.43
CA ALA A 134 -11.88 15.88 6.35
C ALA A 134 -12.08 17.20 5.59
N ALA A 135 -11.05 18.06 5.57
CA ALA A 135 -11.02 19.31 4.85
C ALA A 135 -10.26 19.22 3.50
N GLY A 136 -9.97 18.01 3.02
CA GLY A 136 -9.23 17.80 1.77
C GLY A 136 -9.97 18.41 0.57
N ALA A 137 -9.27 19.24 -0.19
CA ALA A 137 -9.84 19.89 -1.35
C ALA A 137 -10.15 18.87 -2.47
N PRO A 138 -11.35 18.88 -3.07
CA PRO A 138 -11.61 18.12 -4.28
C PRO A 138 -10.79 18.72 -5.43
N VAL A 139 -10.27 17.86 -6.32
CA VAL A 139 -9.56 18.27 -7.53
C VAL A 139 -10.38 17.81 -8.73
N ARG A 140 -10.93 18.78 -9.46
CA ARG A 140 -11.78 18.56 -10.65
C ARG A 140 -11.00 18.65 -11.96
N GLY A 141 -9.77 19.14 -11.90
CA GLY A 141 -8.90 19.30 -13.05
C GLY A 141 -7.63 20.08 -12.71
N TRP A 142 -6.91 20.47 -13.75
CA TRP A 142 -5.62 21.13 -13.67
C TRP A 142 -5.66 22.50 -12.99
N ASP A 143 -6.74 23.27 -13.19
CA ASP A 143 -6.89 24.59 -12.57
C ASP A 143 -6.93 24.50 -11.04
N ASP A 144 -7.60 23.47 -10.50
CA ASP A 144 -7.60 23.19 -9.07
C ASP A 144 -6.18 22.83 -8.58
N VAL A 145 -5.44 22.01 -9.35
CA VAL A 145 -4.03 21.71 -9.03
C VAL A 145 -3.19 22.98 -8.98
N ARG A 146 -3.31 23.88 -9.96
CA ARG A 146 -2.59 25.16 -9.99
C ARG A 146 -2.98 26.06 -8.81
N ALA A 147 -4.26 26.11 -8.45
CA ALA A 147 -4.74 26.87 -7.30
C ALA A 147 -4.16 26.32 -5.98
N LEU A 148 -4.17 25.01 -5.79
CA LEU A 148 -3.63 24.35 -4.60
C LEU A 148 -2.10 24.50 -4.52
N MET A 149 -1.38 24.42 -5.65
CA MET A 149 0.06 24.72 -5.70
C MET A 149 0.38 26.12 -5.15
N ARG A 150 -0.40 27.14 -5.56
CA ARG A 150 -0.22 28.53 -5.10
C ARG A 150 -0.63 28.69 -3.65
N GLY A 151 -1.82 28.22 -3.28
CA GLY A 151 -2.39 28.38 -1.94
C GLY A 151 -1.55 27.73 -0.84
N HIS A 152 -0.96 26.56 -1.12
CA HIS A 152 -0.14 25.79 -0.17
C HIS A 152 1.37 25.99 -0.36
N ARG A 153 1.79 26.90 -1.25
CA ARG A 153 3.21 27.14 -1.57
C ARG A 153 3.95 25.81 -1.89
N MET A 154 3.34 25.02 -2.77
CA MET A 154 3.84 23.73 -3.24
C MET A 154 4.35 23.87 -4.69
N PRO A 155 5.55 24.43 -4.92
CA PRO A 155 6.09 24.56 -6.27
C PRO A 155 6.40 23.20 -6.91
N ARG A 156 6.49 22.13 -6.10
CA ARG A 156 6.67 20.76 -6.54
C ARG A 156 5.73 19.84 -5.79
N LEU A 157 5.00 19.00 -6.53
CA LEU A 157 4.07 18.03 -5.97
C LEU A 157 3.98 16.77 -6.83
N PHE A 158 3.49 15.70 -6.23
CA PHE A 158 2.99 14.55 -6.98
C PHE A 158 1.48 14.67 -7.14
N VAL A 159 0.99 14.50 -8.36
CA VAL A 159 -0.42 14.21 -8.67
C VAL A 159 -0.54 12.70 -8.82
N LYS A 160 -1.42 12.07 -8.04
CA LYS A 160 -1.63 10.61 -8.08
C LYS A 160 -3.13 10.31 -8.20
N PRO A 161 -3.58 9.37 -9.05
CA PRO A 161 -4.91 8.80 -8.92
C PRO A 161 -5.08 8.23 -7.51
N ALA A 162 -6.21 8.52 -6.86
CA ALA A 162 -6.43 8.15 -5.46
C ALA A 162 -6.29 6.63 -5.23
N HIS A 163 -6.72 5.83 -6.21
CA HIS A 163 -6.77 4.37 -6.14
C HIS A 163 -5.79 3.66 -7.09
N GLY A 164 -4.91 4.40 -7.75
CA GLY A 164 -3.91 3.82 -8.66
C GLY A 164 -2.82 3.05 -7.92
N SER A 165 -2.19 2.08 -8.57
CA SER A 165 -1.04 1.33 -8.02
C SER A 165 0.14 1.35 -8.99
N SER A 166 1.31 0.88 -8.57
CA SER A 166 2.49 0.74 -9.44
C SER A 166 2.89 2.04 -10.16
N ALA A 167 2.71 3.19 -9.51
CA ALA A 167 2.93 4.52 -10.09
C ALA A 167 2.18 4.80 -11.41
N SER A 168 1.17 4.00 -11.75
CA SER A 168 0.31 4.23 -12.91
C SER A 168 -0.49 5.53 -12.71
N GLY A 169 -0.49 6.40 -13.71
CA GLY A 169 -1.17 7.69 -13.64
C GLY A 169 -0.46 8.74 -12.76
N VAL A 170 0.70 8.46 -12.17
CA VAL A 170 1.40 9.40 -11.29
C VAL A 170 2.21 10.42 -12.08
N LEU A 171 2.03 11.72 -11.76
CA LEU A 171 2.80 12.82 -12.34
C LEU A 171 3.62 13.51 -11.24
N ALA A 172 4.94 13.59 -11.40
CA ALA A 172 5.79 14.47 -10.61
C ALA A 172 5.84 15.86 -11.28
N VAL A 173 5.11 16.82 -10.71
CA VAL A 173 4.91 18.17 -11.25
C VAL A 173 5.85 19.16 -10.56
N ASP A 174 6.44 20.05 -11.33
CA ASP A 174 7.35 21.09 -10.89
C ASP A 174 7.05 22.40 -11.62
N SER A 175 6.76 23.47 -10.87
CA SER A 175 6.73 24.83 -11.36
C SER A 175 8.13 25.43 -11.20
N ALA A 176 8.91 25.40 -12.28
CA ALA A 176 10.23 26.01 -12.32
C ALA A 176 10.14 27.54 -12.23
N GLY A 177 11.28 28.19 -11.99
CA GLY A 177 11.39 29.66 -12.02
C GLY A 177 10.82 30.25 -13.32
N GLY A 178 10.04 31.33 -13.19
CA GLY A 178 9.33 31.98 -14.29
C GLY A 178 7.95 31.38 -14.62
N GLY A 179 7.37 30.56 -13.74
CA GLY A 179 6.00 30.04 -13.89
C GLY A 179 5.87 28.86 -14.87
N ARG A 180 6.99 28.36 -15.42
CA ARG A 180 7.01 27.22 -16.34
C ARG A 180 6.67 25.93 -15.61
N ILE A 181 5.79 25.13 -16.20
CA ILE A 181 5.36 23.83 -15.64
C ILE A 181 6.04 22.68 -16.37
N ARG A 182 6.50 21.69 -15.61
CA ARG A 182 7.00 20.41 -16.12
C ARG A 182 6.37 19.26 -15.35
N ALA A 183 6.08 18.15 -16.04
CA ALA A 183 5.70 16.89 -15.43
C ALA A 183 6.66 15.76 -15.84
N THR A 184 7.02 14.90 -14.90
CA THR A 184 7.71 13.62 -15.15
C THR A 184 6.77 12.48 -14.79
N THR A 185 6.50 11.57 -15.73
CA THR A 185 5.50 10.51 -15.57
C THR A 185 5.78 9.33 -16.51
N SER A 186 5.23 8.14 -16.23
CA SER A 186 5.14 7.03 -17.20
C SER A 186 3.90 7.09 -18.08
N VAL A 187 2.98 8.02 -17.81
CA VAL A 187 1.79 8.25 -18.63
C VAL A 187 2.20 8.74 -20.01
N GLU A 188 1.70 8.05 -21.03
CA GLU A 188 1.77 8.43 -22.41
C GLU A 188 0.39 8.94 -22.85
N LEU A 189 0.37 10.19 -23.32
CA LEU A 189 -0.79 10.80 -23.97
C LEU A 189 -0.79 10.39 -25.45
N GLY A 190 -1.76 9.57 -25.83
CA GLY A 190 -1.98 9.14 -27.21
C GLY A 190 -2.48 10.27 -28.12
N PRO A 191 -2.35 10.15 -29.45
CA PRO A 191 -2.84 11.14 -30.40
C PRO A 191 -4.35 11.39 -30.32
N ASP A 192 -5.10 10.41 -29.85
CA ASP A 192 -6.54 10.43 -29.63
C ASP A 192 -6.93 10.97 -28.23
N GLY A 193 -5.97 11.45 -27.45
CA GLY A 193 -6.16 11.98 -26.11
C GLY A 193 -6.25 10.92 -25.00
N ARG A 194 -6.15 9.63 -25.34
CA ARG A 194 -6.19 8.54 -24.35
C ARG A 194 -4.88 8.44 -23.58
N LEU A 195 -4.97 7.98 -22.34
CA LEU A 195 -3.82 7.85 -21.46
C LEU A 195 -3.42 6.38 -21.27
N PHE A 196 -2.12 6.10 -21.41
CA PHE A 196 -1.57 4.75 -21.27
C PHE A 196 -0.39 4.74 -20.31
N ASN A 197 -0.24 3.69 -19.50
CA ASN A 197 0.99 3.46 -18.74
C ASN A 197 2.03 2.82 -19.65
N SER A 198 2.91 3.64 -20.22
CA SER A 198 3.94 3.17 -21.14
C SER A 198 5.11 2.45 -20.47
N LEU A 199 5.16 2.46 -19.13
CA LEU A 199 6.30 2.06 -18.28
C LEU A 199 7.60 2.85 -18.52
N LYS A 200 7.66 3.68 -19.57
CA LYS A 200 8.79 4.55 -19.90
C LYS A 200 8.57 5.91 -19.29
N VAL A 201 9.48 6.33 -18.42
CA VAL A 201 9.43 7.66 -17.81
C VAL A 201 9.74 8.73 -18.86
N ARG A 202 8.83 9.68 -19.03
CA ARG A 202 8.87 10.78 -20.00
C ARG A 202 8.78 12.12 -19.27
N ARG A 203 9.16 13.20 -19.97
CA ARG A 203 9.03 14.58 -19.49
C ARG A 203 8.14 15.39 -20.41
N TYR A 204 7.11 16.00 -19.85
CA TYR A 204 6.22 16.93 -20.54
C TYR A 204 6.52 18.35 -20.06
N GLN A 205 6.65 19.27 -21.02
CA GLN A 205 6.95 20.70 -20.76
C GLN A 205 5.88 21.63 -21.33
N ARG A 206 4.94 21.09 -22.13
CA ARG A 206 3.78 21.85 -22.60
C ARG A 206 2.68 21.71 -21.57
N GLU A 207 2.32 22.82 -20.94
CA GLU A 207 1.33 22.82 -19.87
C GLU A 207 -0.02 22.26 -20.31
N ARG A 208 -0.45 22.52 -21.55
CA ARG A 208 -1.68 21.96 -22.12
C ARG A 208 -1.73 20.42 -22.10
N ASP A 209 -0.59 19.76 -22.32
CA ASP A 209 -0.52 18.29 -22.35
C ASP A 209 -0.61 17.75 -20.91
N ILE A 210 -0.01 18.47 -19.95
CA ILE A 210 -0.08 18.16 -18.52
C ILE A 210 -1.51 18.36 -18.00
N ALA A 211 -2.14 19.45 -18.41
CA ALA A 211 -3.53 19.75 -18.07
C ALA A 211 -4.46 18.65 -18.59
N ALA A 212 -4.36 18.28 -19.87
CA ALA A 212 -5.16 17.21 -20.46
C ALA A 212 -5.01 15.87 -19.71
N MET A 213 -3.80 15.51 -19.28
CA MET A 213 -3.60 14.30 -18.46
C MET A 213 -4.30 14.39 -17.11
N VAL A 214 -4.15 15.53 -16.42
CA VAL A 214 -4.74 15.73 -15.09
C VAL A 214 -6.26 15.78 -15.17
N ASP A 215 -6.81 16.46 -16.16
CA ASP A 215 -8.26 16.58 -16.38
C ASP A 215 -8.89 15.23 -16.70
N ALA A 216 -8.22 14.39 -17.50
CA ALA A 216 -8.67 13.04 -17.78
C ALA A 216 -8.61 12.10 -16.57
N LEU A 217 -7.67 12.32 -15.63
CA LEU A 217 -7.53 11.54 -14.40
C LEU A 217 -8.42 12.07 -13.25
N ALA A 218 -8.83 13.33 -13.27
CA ALA A 218 -9.58 13.97 -12.19
C ALA A 218 -10.90 13.25 -11.82
N PRO A 219 -11.69 12.67 -12.75
CA PRO A 219 -12.90 11.93 -12.42
C PRO A 219 -12.68 10.71 -11.52
N ASP A 220 -11.46 10.14 -11.52
CA ASP A 220 -11.10 9.04 -10.61
C ASP A 220 -10.75 9.53 -9.18
N GLY A 221 -10.66 10.84 -9.00
CA GLY A 221 -10.18 11.45 -7.77
C GLY A 221 -8.65 11.49 -7.72
N LEU A 222 -8.11 12.63 -7.32
CA LEU A 222 -6.67 12.87 -7.26
C LEU A 222 -6.23 13.11 -5.82
N HIS A 223 -5.04 12.58 -5.53
CA HIS A 223 -4.25 12.86 -4.35
C HIS A 223 -3.06 13.73 -4.75
N LEU A 224 -2.96 14.91 -4.14
CA LEU A 224 -1.81 15.79 -4.27
C LEU A 224 -0.96 15.70 -3.02
N GLU A 225 0.34 15.55 -3.15
CA GLU A 225 1.26 15.60 -2.01
C GLU A 225 2.54 16.33 -2.34
N ARG A 226 3.14 16.96 -1.33
CA ARG A 226 4.38 17.70 -1.49
C ARG A 226 5.47 16.76 -1.98
N TRP A 227 6.14 17.15 -3.06
CA TRP A 227 7.29 16.38 -3.53
C TRP A 227 8.46 16.62 -2.57
N VAL A 228 8.66 15.67 -1.65
CA VAL A 228 9.82 15.64 -0.74
C VAL A 228 11.05 15.18 -1.53
N PRO A 229 12.12 15.98 -1.60
CA PRO A 229 13.39 15.54 -2.14
C PRO A 229 13.93 14.37 -1.33
N LYS A 230 14.12 13.22 -2.00
CA LYS A 230 14.60 12.00 -1.37
C LYS A 230 16.10 12.09 -1.12
N ALA A 231 16.55 11.40 -0.07
CA ALA A 231 17.96 11.06 0.07
C ALA A 231 18.45 10.28 -1.14
N SER A 232 19.76 10.29 -1.37
CA SER A 232 20.38 9.55 -2.47
C SER A 232 21.37 8.51 -1.95
N GLN A 233 21.45 7.39 -2.65
CA GLN A 233 22.51 6.40 -2.52
C GLN A 233 23.21 6.25 -3.86
N GLY A 234 24.54 6.47 -3.90
CA GLY A 234 25.32 6.42 -5.15
C GLY A 234 24.81 7.41 -6.21
N GLY A 235 24.41 8.61 -5.81
CA GLY A 235 23.87 9.65 -6.71
C GLY A 235 22.45 9.38 -7.23
N ARG A 236 21.77 8.34 -6.75
CA ARG A 236 20.42 7.95 -7.16
C ARG A 236 19.43 8.18 -6.02
N ALA A 237 18.26 8.74 -6.31
CA ALA A 237 17.19 8.91 -5.32
C ALA A 237 16.81 7.55 -4.72
N ALA A 238 16.68 7.49 -3.39
CA ALA A 238 16.44 6.25 -2.66
C ALA A 238 15.14 6.32 -1.86
N ASP A 239 14.42 5.20 -1.82
CA ASP A 239 13.37 4.95 -0.84
C ASP A 239 13.52 3.55 -0.21
N LEU A 240 12.74 3.30 0.82
CA LEU A 240 12.70 2.04 1.56
C LEU A 240 11.31 1.43 1.41
N ARG A 241 11.24 0.18 0.96
CA ARG A 241 10.04 -0.65 1.04
C ARG A 241 10.19 -1.58 2.24
N VAL A 242 9.37 -1.38 3.27
CA VAL A 242 9.41 -2.14 4.53
C VAL A 242 8.15 -2.97 4.63
N VAL A 243 8.28 -4.27 4.89
CA VAL A 243 7.15 -5.16 5.17
C VAL A 243 6.98 -5.27 6.67
N VAL A 244 5.80 -4.91 7.16
CA VAL A 244 5.41 -5.03 8.57
C VAL A 244 4.43 -6.20 8.68
N VAL A 245 4.80 -7.20 9.47
CA VAL A 245 3.96 -8.38 9.74
C VAL A 245 3.68 -8.40 11.22
N ASP A 246 2.40 -8.48 11.60
CA ASP A 246 1.96 -8.56 13.00
C ASP A 246 2.52 -7.42 13.86
N GLY A 247 2.47 -6.20 13.30
CA GLY A 247 2.96 -4.98 13.94
C GLY A 247 4.48 -4.82 14.00
N ARG A 248 5.28 -5.76 13.46
CA ARG A 248 6.75 -5.69 13.45
C ARG A 248 7.34 -5.55 12.07
N ALA A 249 8.30 -4.65 11.89
CA ALA A 249 9.05 -4.54 10.65
C ALA A 249 9.93 -5.78 10.46
N THR A 250 9.55 -6.63 9.51
CA THR A 250 10.21 -7.93 9.29
C THR A 250 11.16 -7.91 8.10
N HIS A 251 10.87 -7.17 7.04
CA HIS A 251 11.70 -7.13 5.84
C HIS A 251 11.88 -5.70 5.37
N ALA A 252 13.03 -5.39 4.76
CA ALA A 252 13.24 -4.08 4.13
C ALA A 252 14.07 -4.23 2.86
N VAL A 253 13.75 -3.44 1.84
CA VAL A 253 14.55 -3.29 0.63
C VAL A 253 14.67 -1.82 0.26
N VAL A 254 15.88 -1.40 -0.11
CA VAL A 254 16.12 -0.07 -0.66
C VAL A 254 15.81 -0.11 -2.15
N ARG A 255 15.08 0.87 -2.68
CA ARG A 255 14.92 1.04 -4.14
C ARG A 255 15.55 2.36 -4.56
N THR A 256 16.33 2.32 -5.64
CA THR A 256 17.06 3.50 -6.15
C THR A 256 16.71 3.81 -7.60
N SER A 257 16.57 5.09 -7.94
CA SER A 257 16.25 5.57 -9.29
C SER A 257 17.05 6.82 -9.67
N ALA A 258 17.26 7.01 -10.97
CA ALA A 258 17.84 8.26 -11.51
C ALA A 258 16.82 9.42 -11.51
N GLY A 259 15.53 9.12 -11.31
CA GLY A 259 14.45 10.10 -11.28
C GLY A 259 13.63 10.05 -9.98
N PRO A 260 12.57 10.87 -9.88
CA PRO A 260 11.73 10.93 -8.68
C PRO A 260 10.89 9.67 -8.45
N LEU A 261 10.62 8.89 -9.48
CA LEU A 261 9.87 7.63 -9.42
C LEU A 261 10.87 6.48 -9.19
N THR A 262 10.75 5.82 -8.05
CA THR A 262 11.71 4.83 -7.52
C THR A 262 11.25 3.38 -7.69
N ASN A 263 10.05 3.17 -8.22
CA ASN A 263 9.46 1.84 -8.41
C ASN A 263 10.35 0.94 -9.28
N LEU A 264 10.52 -0.33 -8.87
CA LEU A 264 11.42 -1.27 -9.55
C LEU A 264 11.00 -1.56 -11.00
N HIS A 265 9.69 -1.62 -11.28
CA HIS A 265 9.17 -1.85 -12.63
C HIS A 265 9.32 -0.65 -13.58
N LEU A 266 9.71 0.52 -13.06
CA LEU A 266 10.06 1.71 -13.86
C LEU A 266 11.58 1.88 -14.04
N GLY A 267 12.35 0.78 -13.89
CA GLY A 267 13.81 0.80 -13.99
C GLY A 267 14.53 1.14 -12.67
N GLY A 268 13.81 1.13 -11.56
CA GLY A 268 14.41 1.17 -10.22
C GLY A 268 15.27 -0.07 -9.95
N ARG A 269 16.27 0.06 -9.07
CA ARG A 269 17.19 -1.03 -8.70
C ARG A 269 17.19 -1.23 -7.19
N ARG A 270 17.41 -2.47 -6.73
CA ARG A 270 17.70 -2.72 -5.30
C ARG A 270 18.98 -1.99 -4.92
N GLY A 271 18.94 -1.21 -3.85
CA GLY A 271 20.09 -0.54 -3.26
C GLY A 271 20.73 -1.37 -2.14
N ASP A 272 21.73 -0.79 -1.50
CA ASP A 272 22.40 -1.36 -0.34
C ASP A 272 21.70 -0.94 0.96
N LEU A 273 21.09 -1.91 1.64
CA LEU A 273 20.41 -1.68 2.92
C LEU A 273 21.39 -1.37 4.05
N ALA A 274 22.57 -2.00 4.06
CA ALA A 274 23.57 -1.78 5.12
C ALA A 274 24.13 -0.35 5.04
N GLY A 275 24.50 0.11 3.84
CA GLY A 275 24.92 1.49 3.61
C GLY A 275 23.81 2.50 3.89
N THR A 276 22.54 2.16 3.60
CA THR A 276 21.38 3.01 3.96
C THR A 276 21.25 3.16 5.48
N ARG A 277 21.36 2.06 6.21
CA ARG A 277 21.37 2.07 7.68
C ARG A 277 22.50 2.93 8.23
N GLN A 278 23.72 2.73 7.75
CA GLN A 278 24.89 3.51 8.18
C GLN A 278 24.72 5.00 7.88
N ALA A 279 24.18 5.35 6.71
CA ALA A 279 23.91 6.74 6.34
C ALA A 279 22.87 7.41 7.25
N ALA A 280 21.79 6.68 7.59
CA ALA A 280 20.78 7.17 8.54
C ALA A 280 21.37 7.38 9.94
N GLU A 281 22.10 6.39 10.46
CA GLU A 281 22.74 6.46 11.78
C GLU A 281 23.77 7.61 11.84
N SER A 282 24.57 7.80 10.78
CA SER A 282 25.54 8.91 10.67
C SER A 282 24.87 10.28 10.60
N ALA A 283 23.64 10.35 10.09
CA ALA A 283 22.83 11.56 10.05
C ALA A 283 22.07 11.82 11.37
N GLY A 284 22.22 10.94 12.36
CA GLY A 284 21.57 11.04 13.67
C GLY A 284 20.17 10.42 13.74
N LEU A 285 19.74 9.67 12.72
CA LEU A 285 18.47 8.95 12.71
C LEU A 285 18.71 7.47 13.02
N ARG A 286 18.29 7.00 14.19
CA ARG A 286 18.58 5.61 14.60
C ARG A 286 17.74 4.64 13.79
N TRP A 287 18.35 3.54 13.34
CA TRP A 287 17.65 2.56 12.50
C TRP A 287 16.34 1.99 13.12
N PRO A 288 16.28 1.68 14.43
CA PRO A 288 15.02 1.29 15.06
C PRO A 288 13.93 2.37 14.99
N GLU A 289 14.28 3.66 14.99
CA GLU A 289 13.30 4.75 14.84
C GLU A 289 12.76 4.82 13.41
N VAL A 290 13.60 4.53 12.41
CA VAL A 290 13.20 4.41 11.00
C VAL A 290 12.18 3.29 10.83
N LEU A 291 12.46 2.10 11.37
CA LEU A 291 11.53 0.97 11.34
C LEU A 291 10.26 1.26 12.15
N GLY A 292 10.40 1.93 13.30
CA GLY A 292 9.28 2.32 14.16
C GLY A 292 8.30 3.27 13.47
N ILE A 293 8.71 4.07 12.48
CA ILE A 293 7.77 4.85 11.65
C ILE A 293 6.84 3.92 10.88
N CYS A 294 7.39 2.86 10.26
CA CYS A 294 6.62 1.87 9.51
C CYS A 294 5.70 1.06 10.42
N GLU A 295 6.16 0.69 11.61
CA GLU A 295 5.35 -0.03 12.60
C GLU A 295 4.18 0.84 13.10
N ARG A 296 4.40 2.13 13.37
CA ARG A 296 3.30 3.07 13.69
C ARG A 296 2.32 3.24 12.53
N ALA A 297 2.80 3.27 11.30
CA ALA A 297 1.94 3.31 10.11
C ALA A 297 1.08 2.05 10.01
N ALA A 298 1.66 0.87 10.26
CA ALA A 298 0.92 -0.39 10.28
C ALA A 298 -0.09 -0.47 11.43
N ALA A 299 0.23 0.10 12.60
CA ALA A 299 -0.67 0.14 13.76
C ALA A 299 -1.97 0.92 13.50
N CYS A 300 -2.01 1.74 12.44
CA CYS A 300 -3.24 2.40 11.99
C CYS A 300 -4.24 1.45 11.31
N PHE A 301 -3.84 0.21 11.03
CA PHE A 301 -4.61 -0.83 10.34
C PHE A 301 -4.58 -2.14 11.16
N PRO A 302 -5.22 -2.17 12.34
CA PRO A 302 -5.07 -3.25 13.31
C PRO A 302 -5.66 -4.59 12.86
N ASP A 303 -6.65 -4.56 11.96
CA ASP A 303 -7.33 -5.74 11.43
C ASP A 303 -6.59 -6.35 10.24
N THR A 304 -5.46 -5.77 9.83
CA THR A 304 -4.59 -6.29 8.78
C THR A 304 -3.28 -6.83 9.33
N LEU A 305 -3.00 -8.11 9.04
CA LEU A 305 -1.81 -8.81 9.51
C LEU A 305 -0.53 -8.27 8.87
N CYS A 306 -0.58 -7.91 7.59
CA CYS A 306 0.62 -7.62 6.82
C CYS A 306 0.42 -6.42 5.87
N VAL A 307 1.32 -5.45 5.98
CA VAL A 307 1.34 -4.27 5.11
C VAL A 307 2.75 -3.99 4.57
N GLY A 308 2.82 -3.43 3.35
CA GLY A 308 4.03 -2.91 2.74
C GLY A 308 4.07 -1.39 2.84
N VAL A 309 5.00 -0.85 3.61
CA VAL A 309 5.17 0.60 3.81
C VAL A 309 6.25 1.15 2.88
N ASP A 310 5.89 2.16 2.08
CA ASP A 310 6.83 2.98 1.33
C ASP A 310 7.32 4.13 2.19
N LEU A 311 8.58 4.07 2.61
CA LEU A 311 9.24 5.07 3.43
C LEU A 311 10.21 5.90 2.59
N LEU A 312 10.03 7.22 2.65
CA LEU A 312 10.73 8.23 1.87
C LEU A 312 11.73 8.98 2.77
N PRO A 313 13.00 8.55 2.84
CA PRO A 313 14.04 9.30 3.54
C PRO A 313 14.25 10.64 2.82
N ALA A 314 14.18 11.75 3.54
CA ALA A 314 14.45 13.07 3.00
C ALA A 314 15.97 13.31 2.83
N VAL A 315 16.34 14.29 2.01
CA VAL A 315 17.74 14.70 1.83
C VAL A 315 18.48 14.80 3.17
N GLY A 316 19.67 14.19 3.21
CA GLY A 316 20.52 14.14 4.40
C GLY A 316 20.11 13.08 5.42
N TRP A 317 19.12 12.22 5.14
CA TRP A 317 18.70 11.09 5.99
C TRP A 317 18.21 11.45 7.41
N ARG A 318 17.95 12.74 7.69
CA ARG A 318 17.55 13.22 9.02
C ARG A 318 16.06 13.04 9.33
N ARG A 319 15.25 12.82 8.31
CA ARG A 319 13.79 12.65 8.41
C ARG A 319 13.34 11.62 7.40
N ALA A 320 12.25 10.93 7.71
CA ALA A 320 11.60 10.02 6.78
C ALA A 320 10.09 10.24 6.83
N PHE A 321 9.44 10.04 5.69
CA PHE A 321 8.00 10.21 5.52
C PHE A 321 7.40 8.94 4.93
N VAL A 322 6.24 8.52 5.40
CA VAL A 322 5.46 7.46 4.76
C VAL A 322 4.81 8.03 3.50
N GLY A 323 5.16 7.46 2.35
CA GLY A 323 4.58 7.83 1.06
C GLY A 323 3.33 7.04 0.72
N GLU A 324 3.24 5.79 1.17
CA GLU A 324 2.11 4.88 0.93
C GLU A 324 2.16 3.68 1.88
N VAL A 325 1.00 3.13 2.24
CA VAL A 325 0.87 1.83 2.91
C VAL A 325 0.04 0.93 2.01
N ASN A 326 0.61 -0.22 1.64
CA ASN A 326 0.04 -1.17 0.70
C ASN A 326 -0.48 -2.39 1.48
N ALA A 327 -1.73 -2.77 1.24
CA ALA A 327 -2.29 -4.00 1.80
C ALA A 327 -1.55 -5.25 1.30
N PHE A 328 -1.70 -6.37 2.04
CA PHE A 328 -1.22 -7.70 1.66
C PHE A 328 0.31 -7.87 1.65
N GLY A 329 1.06 -6.89 2.19
CA GLY A 329 2.52 -6.88 2.19
C GLY A 329 3.11 -6.61 0.80
N ASP A 330 4.22 -7.28 0.48
CA ASP A 330 4.92 -7.09 -0.79
C ASP A 330 5.52 -8.40 -1.30
N LEU A 331 5.68 -8.49 -2.63
CA LEU A 331 6.33 -9.59 -3.32
C LEU A 331 7.84 -9.32 -3.40
N LEU A 332 8.57 -9.75 -2.38
CA LEU A 332 10.03 -9.57 -2.28
C LEU A 332 10.76 -10.92 -2.39
N PRO A 333 10.79 -11.56 -3.57
CA PRO A 333 11.43 -12.86 -3.72
C PRO A 333 12.93 -12.77 -3.37
N ARG A 334 13.44 -13.85 -2.77
CA ARG A 334 14.84 -14.02 -2.35
C ARG A 334 15.31 -13.00 -1.30
N LEU A 335 14.37 -12.40 -0.54
CA LEU A 335 14.67 -11.56 0.60
C LEU A 335 14.20 -12.27 1.87
N THR A 336 15.07 -12.38 2.86
CA THR A 336 14.74 -12.93 4.18
C THR A 336 14.59 -11.83 5.22
N GLY A 337 14.02 -12.17 6.37
CA GLY A 337 13.74 -11.21 7.43
C GLY A 337 14.99 -10.55 8.04
N LEU A 338 14.77 -9.36 8.60
CA LEU A 338 15.77 -8.55 9.26
C LEU A 338 16.26 -9.21 10.56
N PRO A 339 17.54 -9.02 10.93
CA PRO A 339 18.04 -9.43 12.24
C PRO A 339 17.25 -8.77 13.38
N GLY A 340 16.90 -9.55 14.39
CA GLY A 340 16.09 -9.14 15.55
C GLY A 340 14.59 -9.04 15.29
N SER A 341 14.10 -9.34 14.08
CA SER A 341 12.68 -9.18 13.75
C SER A 341 11.81 -10.38 14.13
N GLY A 342 12.41 -11.56 14.34
CA GLY A 342 11.69 -12.82 14.51
C GLY A 342 11.25 -13.45 13.18
N ALA A 343 11.75 -12.94 12.05
CA ALA A 343 11.53 -13.45 10.70
C ALA A 343 12.84 -13.86 10.00
N GLU A 344 13.95 -13.98 10.74
CA GLU A 344 15.24 -14.40 10.20
C GLU A 344 15.12 -15.75 9.49
N GLY A 345 15.67 -15.81 8.27
CA GLY A 345 15.58 -17.01 7.42
C GLY A 345 14.20 -17.27 6.80
N LEU A 346 13.15 -16.55 7.21
CA LEU A 346 11.83 -16.62 6.60
C LEU A 346 11.73 -15.59 5.47
N ASP A 347 11.00 -15.93 4.41
CA ASP A 347 10.54 -14.94 3.44
C ASP A 347 9.29 -14.20 3.95
N THR A 348 8.80 -13.25 3.14
CA THR A 348 7.65 -12.43 3.49
C THR A 348 6.37 -13.23 3.72
N TYR A 349 6.18 -14.37 3.05
CA TYR A 349 4.97 -15.19 3.18
C TYR A 349 5.08 -16.16 4.36
N ALA A 350 6.24 -16.77 4.55
CA ALA A 350 6.53 -17.62 5.71
C ALA A 350 6.42 -16.83 7.02
N ALA A 351 6.87 -15.57 7.05
CA ALA A 351 6.67 -14.68 8.19
C ALA A 351 5.18 -14.44 8.49
N GLN A 352 4.35 -14.28 7.46
CA GLN A 352 2.90 -14.12 7.60
C GLN A 352 2.21 -15.39 8.11
N VAL A 353 2.57 -16.56 7.56
CA VAL A 353 2.05 -17.85 8.02
C VAL A 353 2.42 -18.09 9.48
N ALA A 354 3.69 -17.87 9.85
CA ALA A 354 4.15 -18.00 11.24
C ALA A 354 3.40 -17.06 12.19
N ALA A 355 3.15 -15.81 11.78
CA ALA A 355 2.38 -14.85 12.57
C ALA A 355 0.91 -15.23 12.71
N ALA A 356 0.25 -15.66 11.62
CA ALA A 356 -1.14 -16.12 11.65
C ALA A 356 -1.33 -17.31 12.61
N LEU A 357 -0.37 -18.25 12.63
CA LEU A 357 -0.40 -19.39 13.54
C LEU A 357 -0.19 -19.01 15.01
N ARG A 358 0.51 -17.91 15.30
CA ARG A 358 0.61 -17.36 16.67
C ARG A 358 -0.66 -16.65 17.10
N ARG A 359 -1.27 -15.86 16.21
CA ARG A 359 -2.49 -15.07 16.50
C ARG A 359 -3.73 -15.91 16.71
N ALA A 360 -3.88 -17.03 16.01
CA ALA A 360 -4.99 -17.93 16.23
C ALA A 360 -4.72 -18.79 17.49
N PRO A 361 -5.35 -18.57 18.65
CA PRO A 361 -5.24 -19.51 19.76
C PRO A 361 -5.80 -20.88 19.36
N LEU A 362 -5.27 -21.94 19.97
CA LEU A 362 -5.90 -23.26 19.95
C LEU A 362 -7.19 -23.16 20.77
N THR A 363 -8.34 -22.85 20.15
CA THR A 363 -9.62 -22.85 20.86
C THR A 363 -9.97 -24.29 21.26
N GLY A 364 -9.73 -24.61 22.52
CA GLY A 364 -9.98 -25.92 23.12
C GLY A 364 -9.92 -25.95 24.66
N ARG A 365 -10.06 -24.82 25.36
CA ARG A 365 -10.32 -24.83 26.81
C ARG A 365 -11.37 -23.77 27.18
N PRO A 366 -12.49 -24.15 27.80
CA PRO A 366 -13.38 -23.18 28.41
C PRO A 366 -12.63 -22.54 29.59
N GLY A 367 -12.49 -21.22 29.57
CA GLY A 367 -11.98 -20.47 30.73
C GLY A 367 -12.94 -20.62 31.91
N PRO A 368 -12.45 -20.64 33.15
CA PRO A 368 -13.28 -20.84 34.32
C PRO A 368 -14.28 -19.69 34.45
N HIS A 369 -15.56 -20.03 34.58
CA HIS A 369 -16.62 -19.11 34.98
C HIS A 369 -16.19 -18.34 36.23
N HIS A 370 -16.09 -17.01 36.12
CA HIS A 370 -16.07 -16.15 37.30
C HIS A 370 -17.52 -16.01 37.81
N PRO A 371 -17.82 -16.44 39.05
CA PRO A 371 -19.14 -16.21 39.62
C PRO A 371 -19.28 -14.71 39.93
N HIS A 372 -20.36 -14.12 39.42
CA HIS A 372 -20.79 -12.78 39.79
C HIS A 372 -20.96 -12.69 41.32
N ARG A 373 -20.19 -11.80 41.94
CA ARG A 373 -20.36 -11.42 43.34
C ARG A 373 -21.51 -10.42 43.40
N THR A 374 -22.70 -10.88 43.74
CA THR A 374 -23.85 -10.04 44.10
C THR A 374 -23.54 -9.34 45.42
N GLY A 375 -23.31 -8.03 45.36
CA GLY A 375 -23.21 -7.18 46.54
C GLY A 375 -24.54 -6.45 46.76
N THR A 376 -25.29 -6.90 47.76
CA THR A 376 -26.33 -6.09 48.43
C THR A 376 -26.26 -6.40 49.92
N THR A 377 -26.01 -5.36 50.72
CA THR A 377 -26.65 -5.17 52.03
C THR A 377 -26.59 -3.68 52.44
N HIS A 378 -27.79 -3.10 52.53
CA HIS A 378 -28.31 -2.05 53.41
C HIS A 378 -27.37 -1.53 54.54
N ALA A 379 -27.17 -0.22 54.74
CA ALA A 379 -28.06 0.88 55.18
C ALA A 379 -27.92 1.22 56.68
N SER A 380 -27.87 2.52 56.96
CA SER A 380 -28.19 3.26 58.21
C SER A 380 -27.08 3.43 59.26
N ALA A 381 -26.58 4.67 59.38
CA ALA A 381 -26.91 5.61 60.46
C ALA A 381 -26.52 7.03 60.02
#